data_AF-A0A1L9UHI2-F1
#
_entry.id   AF-A0A1L9UHI2-F1
#
_cell.length_a   1.000
_cell.length_b   1.000
_cell.length_c   1.000
_cell.angle_alpha   90.00
_cell.angle_beta   90.00
_cell.angle_gamma   90.00
#
_symmetry.space_group_name_H-M   'P 1'
#
loop_
_entity.id
_entity.type
_entity.pdbx_description
1 polymer ?
#
loop_
_entity_poly.entity_id
_entity_poly.type
_entity_poly.pdbx_seq_one_letter_code
_entity_poly.pdbx_strand_id
1 'polypeptide(L)'
;MQKSPTITFDSISLPDPLNPPAKKTRTPPITTSKMRNPFDMADLDSAVEQEEPQPFMDIHAYQSHDGNRSLLQPNENRQGGSLKDRFIGAIDTGTTSSRFIIFDCTGVPVAKYQMEFRQIHEKSGWHEQDPFELVDSVYTCIEEAMKTFLALGHSRDDIAAIGITSQRETTVCWDWETGEPLHHAIAWPDTRTTGLVRELKAKEGADELSNICGLPLSTYPSSVTLMWMLRNLPEVKRAYDEGRLAFGTIDTWLLYNLNGGPEGGRLVTDVTNASRTMFMNLETLDYDDKLLKFFEIDRNKIRLPKILPSSDPEGYGWVRDGPLEGIPITSCLGDQSAALVGHCAFTPGSAKNTYGTGCFLLYNVGEKPVISKHGLLGTVGFQLGKNRKPVYALEGSVAVAGSGISFLMNNMGFFRDSRKVSEVAATVPDSGGCVFVTAFSGLFAPYWIDDAKGTIFGITQHTQRGHIARATMEAACFQTKAILDAMEMDSGHKLSELAVDGGMSNSDICMQTQADIIQIPVERPAMHETTALGAAIAAGFAVNIWKDFSELKDMNRANRTTFLPHASPVQSKKMYRQWTKAVEMSRGWLDTNESDEEEEEGQNGA
;
A
#
# COMPACT_ATOMS: atom_id res chain seq x y z
N MET A 1 -68.64 -30.38 -21.35
CA MET A 1 -68.04 -30.77 -20.04
C MET A 1 -66.66 -30.12 -19.98
N GLN A 2 -66.20 -29.45 -18.92
CA GLN A 2 -66.87 -29.09 -17.66
C GLN A 2 -66.16 -27.87 -16.99
N LYS A 3 -66.82 -26.70 -17.00
CA LYS A 3 -66.58 -25.47 -16.21
C LYS A 3 -65.15 -24.89 -16.03
N SER A 4 -64.90 -23.76 -16.70
CA SER A 4 -64.14 -22.58 -16.21
C SER A 4 -65.06 -21.71 -15.28
N PRO A 5 -64.72 -20.49 -14.75
CA PRO A 5 -63.70 -19.50 -15.19
C PRO A 5 -62.95 -18.68 -14.09
N THR A 6 -62.20 -17.68 -14.58
CA THR A 6 -61.35 -16.64 -13.97
C THR A 6 -62.05 -15.59 -13.09
N ILE A 7 -61.29 -14.98 -12.15
CA ILE A 7 -61.50 -13.64 -11.53
C ILE A 7 -60.08 -13.07 -11.24
N THR A 8 -59.51 -12.12 -12.00
CA THR A 8 -59.50 -10.65 -11.85
C THR A 8 -59.17 -10.07 -10.46
N PHE A 9 -58.22 -9.14 -10.43
CA PHE A 9 -57.92 -8.25 -9.28
C PHE A 9 -58.41 -6.83 -9.60
N ASP A 10 -58.89 -6.12 -8.59
CA ASP A 10 -59.39 -4.75 -8.71
C ASP A 10 -58.83 -3.85 -7.58
N SER A 11 -58.83 -2.53 -7.82
CA SER A 11 -58.10 -1.54 -7.01
C SER A 11 -58.75 -1.20 -5.65
N ILE A 12 -57.93 -0.79 -4.67
CA ILE A 12 -58.35 -0.13 -3.42
C ILE A 12 -57.46 1.09 -3.15
N SER A 13 -58.03 2.15 -2.57
CA SER A 13 -57.50 3.53 -2.51
C SER A 13 -57.00 3.97 -1.13
N LEU A 14 -56.15 5.02 -1.13
CA LEU A 14 -55.65 5.74 0.04
C LEU A 14 -56.72 6.65 0.68
N PRO A 15 -56.59 6.96 1.99
CA PRO A 15 -56.95 8.28 2.52
C PRO A 15 -55.94 8.86 3.54
N ASP A 16 -55.99 10.19 3.71
CA ASP A 16 -55.13 11.06 4.55
C ASP A 16 -55.88 12.41 4.74
N PRO A 17 -55.57 13.37 5.67
CA PRO A 17 -54.93 13.36 7.00
C PRO A 17 -55.73 14.15 8.12
N LEU A 18 -55.06 14.46 9.27
CA LEU A 18 -55.26 15.59 10.23
C LEU A 18 -56.30 15.56 11.41
N ASN A 19 -55.78 15.36 12.65
CA ASN A 19 -55.86 16.11 13.95
C ASN A 19 -56.96 17.19 14.25
N PRO A 20 -57.22 17.64 15.53
CA PRO A 20 -56.78 17.20 16.90
C PRO A 20 -58.03 17.15 17.90
N PRO A 21 -58.16 17.76 19.14
CA PRO A 21 -57.27 18.06 20.30
C PRO A 21 -57.83 17.80 21.76
N ALA A 22 -56.96 17.29 22.67
CA ALA A 22 -56.72 17.72 24.09
C ALA A 22 -57.73 17.64 25.31
N LYS A 23 -57.18 17.15 26.46
CA LYS A 23 -57.22 17.63 27.90
C LYS A 23 -58.21 17.08 28.99
N LYS A 24 -57.60 16.62 30.11
CA LYS A 24 -58.05 16.55 31.55
C LYS A 24 -59.14 15.48 31.90
N THR A 25 -59.17 14.77 33.05
CA THR A 25 -58.37 14.58 34.31
C THR A 25 -58.75 13.19 34.95
N ARG A 26 -58.43 12.68 36.17
CA ARG A 26 -58.00 13.18 37.51
C ARG A 26 -57.27 12.06 38.34
N THR A 27 -57.21 12.15 39.69
CA THR A 27 -56.40 11.33 40.66
C THR A 27 -57.02 11.39 42.09
N PRO A 28 -56.49 10.72 43.17
CA PRO A 28 -55.90 9.37 43.39
C PRO A 28 -56.67 8.64 44.57
N PRO A 29 -56.17 7.73 45.49
CA PRO A 29 -54.90 7.68 46.28
C PRO A 29 -54.07 6.36 46.15
N ILE A 30 -52.72 6.33 46.20
CA ILE A 30 -51.74 6.36 47.34
C ILE A 30 -51.73 5.12 48.27
N THR A 31 -50.61 4.37 48.22
CA THR A 31 -49.96 3.66 49.35
C THR A 31 -48.44 3.61 49.15
N THR A 32 -47.66 3.38 50.21
CA THR A 32 -46.21 3.74 50.29
C THR A 32 -45.23 2.57 50.16
N SER A 33 -44.08 2.80 49.51
CA SER A 33 -42.82 2.09 49.75
C SER A 33 -41.61 3.04 49.57
N LYS A 34 -40.44 2.68 50.10
CA LYS A 34 -39.25 3.56 50.23
C LYS A 34 -38.30 3.43 49.03
N MET A 35 -37.65 4.54 48.67
CA MET A 35 -36.48 4.54 47.78
C MET A 35 -35.26 3.89 48.47
N ARG A 36 -34.40 3.22 47.69
CA ARG A 36 -33.05 2.79 48.09
C ARG A 36 -32.00 3.63 47.37
N ASN A 37 -30.83 3.77 47.99
CA ASN A 37 -29.69 4.53 47.47
C ASN A 37 -28.93 3.72 46.40
N PRO A 38 -28.63 4.24 45.20
CA PRO A 38 -27.90 3.51 44.15
C PRO A 38 -26.38 3.41 44.35
N PHE A 39 -25.87 3.68 45.56
CA PHE A 39 -24.43 3.71 45.89
C PHE A 39 -24.09 2.91 47.17
N ASP A 40 -24.78 1.78 47.38
CA ASP A 40 -24.53 0.88 48.51
C ASP A 40 -23.53 -0.23 48.10
N MET A 41 -22.26 -0.09 48.51
CA MET A 41 -21.13 -0.93 48.07
C MET A 41 -20.75 -1.96 49.16
N ALA A 42 -21.73 -2.77 49.58
CA ALA A 42 -21.60 -3.66 50.75
C ALA A 42 -21.42 -5.16 50.43
N ASP A 43 -21.79 -5.61 49.22
CA ASP A 43 -21.80 -7.04 48.84
C ASP A 43 -20.71 -7.36 47.79
N LEU A 44 -19.43 -7.20 48.14
CA LEU A 44 -18.32 -7.41 47.21
C LEU A 44 -17.07 -8.07 47.86
N ASP A 45 -17.29 -9.13 48.65
CA ASP A 45 -16.21 -9.79 49.41
C ASP A 45 -16.36 -11.34 49.51
N SER A 46 -16.74 -12.01 48.41
CA SER A 46 -16.65 -13.48 48.29
C SER A 46 -16.71 -14.03 46.85
N ALA A 47 -15.72 -13.70 46.00
CA ALA A 47 -15.62 -14.24 44.65
C ALA A 47 -14.18 -14.34 44.12
N VAL A 48 -13.26 -14.93 44.90
CA VAL A 48 -11.92 -15.32 44.39
C VAL A 48 -12.02 -16.72 43.78
N GLU A 49 -12.56 -16.80 42.57
CA GLU A 49 -12.26 -17.95 41.71
C GLU A 49 -10.81 -17.82 41.23
N GLN A 50 -10.09 -18.94 41.20
CA GLN A 50 -8.71 -18.96 40.73
C GLN A 50 -8.72 -18.97 39.20
N GLU A 51 -8.36 -17.85 38.57
CA GLU A 51 -8.11 -17.83 37.13
C GLU A 51 -6.95 -18.80 36.82
N GLU A 52 -7.24 -19.89 36.10
CA GLU A 52 -6.18 -20.68 35.48
C GLU A 52 -5.44 -19.81 34.46
N PRO A 53 -4.10 -19.90 34.38
CA PRO A 53 -3.33 -19.12 33.42
C PRO A 53 -3.74 -19.50 32.00
N GLN A 54 -4.38 -18.55 31.30
CA GLN A 54 -4.73 -18.67 29.88
C GLN A 54 -3.50 -19.10 29.08
N PRO A 55 -3.63 -20.01 28.09
CA PRO A 55 -2.49 -20.49 27.30
C PRO A 55 -2.02 -19.40 26.34
N PHE A 56 -1.19 -18.49 26.86
CA PHE A 56 -0.45 -17.52 26.05
C PHE A 56 0.46 -18.26 25.07
N MET A 57 0.49 -17.77 23.84
CA MET A 57 1.54 -18.12 22.89
C MET A 57 2.84 -17.48 23.37
N ASP A 58 3.90 -18.27 23.55
CA ASP A 58 5.22 -17.75 23.90
C ASP A 58 5.75 -16.85 22.77
N ILE A 59 5.74 -15.54 23.00
CA ILE A 59 6.35 -14.53 22.14
C ILE A 59 7.72 -14.19 22.74
N HIS A 60 8.79 -14.45 21.99
CA HIS A 60 10.16 -14.05 22.38
C HIS A 60 10.66 -13.00 21.39
N ALA A 61 9.98 -11.87 21.41
CA ALA A 61 10.40 -10.65 20.74
C ALA A 61 11.62 -10.08 21.46
N TYR A 62 12.77 -10.01 20.79
CA TYR A 62 13.98 -9.39 21.32
C TYR A 62 14.09 -7.95 20.81
N GLN A 63 14.19 -6.98 21.71
CA GLN A 63 14.46 -5.57 21.37
C GLN A 63 15.96 -5.26 21.46
N SER A 64 16.50 -4.55 20.45
CA SER A 64 17.88 -4.06 20.50
C SER A 64 18.01 -2.86 21.45
N HIS A 65 18.70 -3.03 22.58
CA HIS A 65 18.97 -1.94 23.50
C HIS A 65 20.31 -1.26 23.15
N ASP A 66 20.31 -0.29 22.23
CA ASP A 66 21.51 0.55 22.05
C ASP A 66 21.66 1.52 23.23
N GLY A 67 22.92 1.69 23.68
CA GLY A 67 23.23 2.37 24.93
C GLY A 67 22.91 3.86 24.87
N ASN A 68 22.35 4.37 25.98
CA ASN A 68 21.92 5.74 26.24
C ASN A 68 22.61 6.82 25.36
N ARG A 69 21.99 7.18 24.22
CA ARG A 69 22.48 8.23 23.32
C ARG A 69 22.31 9.59 24.01
N SER A 70 23.33 10.01 24.76
CA SER A 70 23.27 11.15 25.68
C SER A 70 22.63 12.38 25.05
N LEU A 71 21.60 12.90 25.73
CA LEU A 71 21.10 14.25 25.51
C LEU A 71 22.20 15.25 25.92
N LEU A 72 22.21 16.40 25.24
CA LEU A 72 23.02 17.60 25.52
C LEU A 72 24.56 17.45 25.44
N GLN A 73 25.17 18.08 24.43
CA GLN A 73 26.45 18.78 24.57
C GLN A 73 26.33 20.18 23.94
N PRO A 74 27.14 21.19 24.35
CA PRO A 74 26.95 22.58 23.91
C PRO A 74 27.48 22.87 22.50
N ASN A 75 26.93 23.89 21.85
CA ASN A 75 27.36 24.41 20.55
C ASN A 75 28.82 24.92 20.56
N GLU A 76 29.60 24.57 19.54
CA GLU A 76 30.62 25.45 18.95
C GLU A 76 30.90 25.05 17.48
N ASN A 77 31.19 26.03 16.61
CA ASN A 77 31.55 25.90 15.18
C ASN A 77 30.51 25.28 14.20
N ARG A 78 29.60 26.13 13.68
CA ARG A 78 28.63 25.81 12.60
C ARG A 78 29.24 25.69 11.17
N GLN A 79 30.42 25.09 11.00
CA GLN A 79 30.96 24.71 9.68
C GLN A 79 31.60 23.32 9.76
N GLY A 80 30.74 22.30 9.64
CA GLY A 80 31.08 20.89 9.90
C GLY A 80 30.15 20.25 10.94
N GLY A 81 28.83 20.51 10.85
CA GLY A 81 27.83 20.02 11.79
C GLY A 81 27.69 18.50 11.81
N SER A 82 27.12 17.98 12.90
CA SER A 82 26.82 16.55 13.05
C SER A 82 25.75 16.11 12.05
N LEU A 83 25.63 14.80 11.82
CA LEU A 83 24.49 14.24 11.08
C LEU A 83 23.14 14.55 11.76
N LYS A 84 23.14 14.89 13.06
CA LYS A 84 21.95 15.37 13.78
C LYS A 84 21.57 16.82 13.49
N ASP A 85 22.50 17.61 12.97
CA ASP A 85 22.35 19.05 12.72
C ASP A 85 22.12 19.35 11.23
N ARG A 86 21.77 18.32 10.44
CA ARG A 86 21.47 18.38 9.01
C ARG A 86 20.18 17.62 8.77
N PHE A 87 19.30 18.16 7.94
CA PHE A 87 17.96 17.63 7.75
C PHE A 87 17.63 17.36 6.28
N ILE A 88 16.73 16.41 6.05
CA ILE A 88 16.23 16.04 4.73
C ILE A 88 14.71 15.90 4.83
N GLY A 89 13.98 16.55 3.92
CA GLY A 89 12.54 16.36 3.79
C GLY A 89 12.19 15.15 2.94
N ALA A 90 11.10 14.47 3.25
CA ALA A 90 10.52 13.40 2.45
C ALA A 90 9.02 13.61 2.30
N ILE A 91 8.56 13.74 1.06
CA ILE A 91 7.13 13.69 0.69
C ILE A 91 6.81 12.22 0.44
N ASP A 92 5.79 11.68 1.13
CA ASP A 92 5.25 10.33 0.92
C ASP A 92 3.77 10.43 0.58
N THR A 93 3.42 10.19 -0.68
CA THR A 93 2.04 10.28 -1.21
C THR A 93 1.50 8.88 -1.46
N GLY A 94 1.13 8.19 -0.36
CA GLY A 94 0.47 6.88 -0.41
C GLY A 94 -0.99 6.99 -0.86
N THR A 95 -1.61 5.85 -1.18
CA THR A 95 -2.96 5.81 -1.80
C THR A 95 -4.10 6.41 -0.99
N THR A 96 -4.02 6.46 0.34
CA THR A 96 -5.09 7.02 1.20
C THR A 96 -4.73 8.34 1.87
N SER A 97 -3.46 8.76 1.79
CA SER A 97 -2.94 9.83 2.63
C SER A 97 -1.57 10.32 2.16
N SER A 98 -1.40 11.63 2.17
CA SER A 98 -0.12 12.31 1.96
C SER A 98 0.59 12.56 3.30
N ARG A 99 1.93 12.58 3.27
CA ARG A 99 2.79 12.92 4.40
C ARG A 99 3.93 13.83 3.95
N PHE A 100 4.39 14.67 4.86
CA PHE A 100 5.72 15.26 4.79
C PHE A 100 6.44 15.03 6.11
N ILE A 101 7.67 14.53 6.03
CA ILE A 101 8.51 14.15 7.18
C ILE A 101 9.88 14.78 7.01
N ILE A 102 10.37 15.47 8.04
CA ILE A 102 11.72 16.02 8.10
C ILE A 102 12.54 15.10 9.00
N PHE A 103 13.52 14.41 8.43
CA PHE A 103 14.44 13.53 9.15
C PHE A 103 15.76 14.27 9.46
N ASP A 104 16.39 13.95 10.60
CA ASP A 104 17.82 14.16 10.76
C ASP A 104 18.62 13.16 9.91
N CYS A 105 19.87 13.45 9.59
CA CYS A 105 20.72 12.51 8.84
C CYS A 105 21.23 11.32 9.68
N THR A 106 20.58 11.00 10.81
CA THR A 106 20.69 9.71 11.51
C THR A 106 19.41 8.85 11.39
N GLY A 107 18.39 9.34 10.66
CA GLY A 107 17.14 8.66 10.37
C GLY A 107 16.01 8.93 11.36
N VAL A 108 16.17 9.89 12.27
CA VAL A 108 15.14 10.24 13.25
C VAL A 108 14.18 11.28 12.68
N PRO A 109 12.85 11.03 12.63
CA PRO A 109 11.88 12.05 12.23
C PRO A 109 11.78 13.14 13.30
N VAL A 110 12.11 14.38 12.93
CA VAL A 110 12.16 15.55 13.82
C VAL A 110 10.84 16.33 13.79
N ALA A 111 10.22 16.42 12.61
CA ALA A 111 8.88 16.96 12.42
C ALA A 111 8.15 16.16 11.34
N LYS A 112 6.84 15.98 11.48
CA LYS A 112 6.00 15.35 10.45
C LYS A 112 4.55 15.81 10.51
N TYR A 113 3.87 15.70 9.38
CA TYR A 113 2.41 15.77 9.29
C TYR A 113 1.88 14.71 8.31
N GLN A 114 0.62 14.32 8.50
CA GLN A 114 -0.12 13.40 7.63
C GLN A 114 -1.52 13.96 7.42
N MET A 115 -2.00 13.89 6.17
CA MET A 115 -3.38 14.21 5.80
C MET A 115 -3.98 13.08 4.97
N GLU A 116 -5.18 12.64 5.33
CA GLU A 116 -5.99 11.74 4.49
C GLU A 116 -6.71 12.56 3.41
N PHE A 117 -6.86 11.98 2.22
CA PHE A 117 -7.56 12.58 1.08
C PHE A 117 -8.63 11.63 0.52
N ARG A 118 -9.62 12.18 -0.17
CA ARG A 118 -10.81 11.47 -0.66
C ARG A 118 -10.45 10.37 -1.65
N GLN A 119 -11.14 9.24 -1.51
CA GLN A 119 -11.10 8.13 -2.47
C GLN A 119 -12.44 8.08 -3.21
N ILE A 120 -12.41 8.23 -4.53
CA ILE A 120 -13.59 8.33 -5.39
C ILE A 120 -13.90 6.93 -5.95
N HIS A 121 -15.13 6.46 -5.76
CA HIS A 121 -15.59 5.14 -6.18
C HIS A 121 -17.00 5.26 -6.77
N GLU A 122 -17.13 5.76 -8.00
CA GLU A 122 -18.45 6.00 -8.61
C GLU A 122 -19.16 4.71 -9.04
N LYS A 123 -18.39 3.64 -9.29
CA LYS A 123 -18.85 2.33 -9.76
C LYS A 123 -18.08 1.22 -9.05
N SER A 124 -18.62 0.01 -9.07
CA SER A 124 -17.89 -1.18 -8.57
C SER A 124 -16.58 -1.36 -9.35
N GLY A 125 -15.49 -1.63 -8.65
CA GLY A 125 -14.15 -1.78 -9.24
C GLY A 125 -13.49 -0.49 -9.75
N TRP A 126 -14.17 0.67 -9.71
CA TRP A 126 -13.59 1.95 -10.11
C TRP A 126 -13.00 2.66 -8.88
N HIS A 127 -11.76 3.13 -8.99
CA HIS A 127 -11.04 3.87 -7.94
C HIS A 127 -10.30 5.06 -8.55
N GLU A 128 -10.74 6.25 -8.18
CA GLU A 128 -10.23 7.54 -8.67
C GLU A 128 -9.81 8.47 -7.52
N GLN A 129 -8.97 9.45 -7.85
CA GLN A 129 -8.46 10.48 -6.93
C GLN A 129 -8.39 11.83 -7.68
N ASP A 130 -8.74 12.91 -7.01
CA ASP A 130 -8.59 14.26 -7.56
C ASP A 130 -7.09 14.64 -7.61
N PRO A 131 -6.51 14.94 -8.80
CA PRO A 131 -5.08 15.24 -8.91
C PRO A 131 -4.68 16.52 -8.17
N PHE A 132 -5.56 17.51 -8.02
CA PHE A 132 -5.25 18.70 -7.24
C PHE A 132 -5.37 18.42 -5.73
N GLU A 133 -6.31 17.58 -5.28
CA GLU A 133 -6.37 17.17 -3.85
C GLU A 133 -5.08 16.43 -3.41
N LEU A 134 -4.45 15.67 -4.31
CA LEU A 134 -3.12 15.08 -4.07
C LEU A 134 -2.03 16.16 -3.88
N VAL A 135 -2.05 17.23 -4.67
CA VAL A 135 -1.08 18.34 -4.59
C VAL A 135 -1.32 19.20 -3.34
N ASP A 136 -2.57 19.57 -3.08
CA ASP A 136 -2.98 20.38 -1.93
C ASP A 136 -2.72 19.67 -0.59
N SER A 137 -2.95 18.35 -0.52
CA SER A 137 -2.63 17.57 0.68
C SER A 137 -1.11 17.50 0.93
N VAL A 138 -0.28 17.47 -0.13
CA VAL A 138 1.18 17.55 0.00
C VAL A 138 1.63 18.93 0.48
N TYR A 139 1.13 20.03 -0.09
CA TYR A 139 1.43 21.39 0.40
C TYR A 139 0.97 21.59 1.85
N THR A 140 -0.20 21.10 2.22
CA THR A 140 -0.70 21.14 3.61
C THR A 140 0.20 20.38 4.57
N CYS A 141 0.69 19.19 4.17
CA CYS A 141 1.65 18.44 4.98
C CYS A 141 3.00 19.16 5.12
N ILE A 142 3.49 19.81 4.06
CA ILE A 142 4.69 20.64 4.09
C ILE A 142 4.51 21.79 5.08
N GLU A 143 3.38 22.51 5.03
CA GLU A 143 3.09 23.60 5.95
C GLU A 143 3.09 23.19 7.42
N GLU A 144 2.34 22.16 7.81
CA GLU A 144 2.17 21.77 9.22
C GLU A 144 3.44 21.13 9.81
N ALA A 145 4.18 20.35 9.03
CA ALA A 145 5.48 19.86 9.44
C ALA A 145 6.50 20.99 9.56
N MET A 146 6.49 21.99 8.66
CA MET A 146 7.35 23.17 8.78
C MET A 146 6.97 24.06 9.97
N LYS A 147 5.68 24.25 10.27
CA LYS A 147 5.24 24.93 11.51
C LYS A 147 5.83 24.26 12.75
N THR A 148 5.85 22.92 12.78
CA THR A 148 6.48 22.13 13.85
C THR A 148 8.01 22.29 13.88
N PHE A 149 8.67 22.21 12.73
CA PHE A 149 10.14 22.31 12.61
C PHE A 149 10.69 23.69 12.99
N LEU A 150 10.00 24.76 12.59
CA LEU A 150 10.31 26.13 12.99
C LEU A 150 10.08 26.35 14.50
N ALA A 151 9.05 25.73 15.08
CA ALA A 151 8.78 25.80 16.52
C ALA A 151 9.85 25.08 17.38
N LEU A 152 10.60 24.14 16.80
CA LEU A 152 11.77 23.52 17.42
C LEU A 152 13.04 24.39 17.34
N GLY A 153 13.00 25.54 16.65
CA GLY A 153 14.11 26.48 16.51
C GLY A 153 15.01 26.26 15.30
N HIS A 154 14.60 25.40 14.36
CA HIS A 154 15.24 25.23 13.06
C HIS A 154 14.71 26.24 12.03
N SER A 155 15.29 26.23 10.83
CA SER A 155 14.93 27.08 9.69
C SER A 155 14.82 26.25 8.41
N ARG A 156 14.14 26.78 7.37
CA ARG A 156 14.08 26.15 6.03
C ARG A 156 15.48 25.79 5.52
N ASP A 157 16.45 26.67 5.74
CA ASP A 157 17.81 26.57 5.19
C ASP A 157 18.67 25.49 5.89
N ASP A 158 18.18 24.88 6.98
CA ASP A 158 18.79 23.70 7.59
C ASP A 158 18.41 22.38 6.86
N ILE A 159 17.41 22.42 5.96
CA ILE A 159 17.00 21.29 5.11
C ILE A 159 17.87 21.28 3.85
N ALA A 160 18.70 20.25 3.68
CA ALA A 160 19.68 20.17 2.60
C ALA A 160 19.07 19.81 1.23
N ALA A 161 17.96 19.08 1.22
CA ALA A 161 17.19 18.67 0.04
C ALA A 161 15.84 18.08 0.46
N ILE A 162 14.95 17.84 -0.50
CA ILE A 162 13.83 16.90 -0.34
C ILE A 162 13.90 15.72 -1.31
N GLY A 163 13.33 14.60 -0.87
CA GLY A 163 12.99 13.45 -1.68
C GLY A 163 11.48 13.28 -1.84
N ILE A 164 11.06 12.69 -2.95
CA ILE A 164 9.66 12.32 -3.21
C ILE A 164 9.51 10.81 -3.26
N THR A 165 8.42 10.31 -2.69
CA THR A 165 7.91 8.98 -2.96
C THR A 165 6.39 8.98 -3.03
N SER A 166 5.84 8.09 -3.85
CA SER A 166 4.42 8.05 -4.16
C SER A 166 3.95 6.63 -4.41
N GLN A 167 2.65 6.39 -4.22
CA GLN A 167 1.95 5.28 -4.83
C GLN A 167 2.33 5.17 -6.32
N ARG A 168 2.59 3.95 -6.74
CA ARG A 168 2.98 3.60 -8.11
C ARG A 168 1.74 3.30 -8.96
N GLU A 169 1.96 3.08 -10.27
CA GLU A 169 0.98 2.74 -11.32
C GLU A 169 -0.14 3.76 -11.61
N THR A 170 -0.71 4.37 -10.57
CA THR A 170 -1.77 5.40 -10.58
C THR A 170 -1.46 6.49 -11.61
N THR A 171 -2.39 6.66 -12.55
CA THR A 171 -2.15 7.37 -13.82
C THR A 171 -2.85 8.72 -13.86
N VAL A 172 -2.10 9.76 -14.23
CA VAL A 172 -2.58 11.13 -14.47
C VAL A 172 -2.42 11.49 -15.94
N CYS A 173 -3.44 12.12 -16.51
CA CYS A 173 -3.42 12.72 -17.84
C CYS A 173 -3.83 14.20 -17.73
N TRP A 174 -3.00 15.10 -18.25
CA TRP A 174 -3.26 16.54 -18.20
C TRP A 174 -2.89 17.24 -19.50
N ASP A 175 -3.46 18.43 -19.69
CA ASP A 175 -3.15 19.30 -20.82
C ASP A 175 -1.86 20.08 -20.52
N TRP A 176 -0.83 19.86 -21.33
CA TRP A 176 0.51 20.41 -21.08
C TRP A 176 0.59 21.94 -21.14
N GLU A 177 -0.29 22.58 -21.93
CA GLU A 177 -0.26 24.02 -22.16
C GLU A 177 -0.97 24.79 -21.04
N THR A 178 -1.98 24.17 -20.42
CA THR A 178 -2.78 24.79 -19.34
C THR A 178 -2.41 24.28 -17.96
N GLY A 179 -1.88 23.05 -17.84
CA GLY A 179 -1.61 22.36 -16.58
C GLY A 179 -2.82 21.61 -16.01
N GLU A 180 -4.00 21.79 -16.60
CA GLU A 180 -5.27 21.23 -16.10
C GLU A 180 -5.35 19.72 -16.32
N PRO A 181 -5.67 18.92 -15.28
CA PRO A 181 -6.02 17.52 -15.43
C PRO A 181 -7.20 17.34 -16.39
N LEU A 182 -7.07 16.41 -17.32
CA LEU A 182 -8.13 16.08 -18.29
C LEU A 182 -9.17 15.11 -17.71
N HIS A 183 -8.86 14.51 -16.56
CA HIS A 183 -9.70 13.58 -15.81
C HIS A 183 -9.15 13.45 -14.37
N HIS A 184 -9.91 12.82 -13.46
CA HIS A 184 -9.34 12.31 -12.21
C HIS A 184 -8.18 11.32 -12.48
N ALA A 185 -7.24 11.22 -11.54
CA ALA A 185 -6.23 10.17 -11.55
C ALA A 185 -6.91 8.82 -11.32
N ILE A 186 -6.64 7.83 -12.18
CA ILE A 186 -7.15 6.46 -12.02
C ILE A 186 -6.11 5.68 -11.20
N ALA A 187 -6.54 5.15 -10.05
CA ALA A 187 -5.67 4.56 -9.04
C ALA A 187 -5.28 3.11 -9.37
N TRP A 188 -4.12 2.67 -8.87
CA TRP A 188 -3.61 1.30 -9.10
C TRP A 188 -4.56 0.14 -8.71
N PRO A 189 -5.51 0.26 -7.75
CA PRO A 189 -6.46 -0.81 -7.45
C PRO A 189 -7.63 -0.93 -8.44
N ASP A 190 -7.73 -0.01 -9.41
CA ASP A 190 -8.85 0.06 -10.35
C ASP A 190 -8.90 -1.18 -11.29
N THR A 191 -10.12 -1.68 -11.53
CA THR A 191 -10.37 -2.86 -12.35
C THR A 191 -11.25 -2.58 -13.58
N ARG A 192 -11.47 -1.31 -13.96
CA ARG A 192 -12.24 -0.96 -15.18
C ARG A 192 -11.58 -1.46 -16.46
N THR A 193 -10.28 -1.74 -16.39
CA THR A 193 -9.45 -2.19 -17.52
C THR A 193 -9.53 -3.72 -17.74
N THR A 194 -10.29 -4.48 -16.95
CA THR A 194 -10.37 -5.96 -17.05
C THR A 194 -10.68 -6.48 -18.47
N GLY A 195 -11.73 -5.97 -19.12
CA GLY A 195 -12.06 -6.34 -20.51
C GLY A 195 -10.97 -5.95 -21.52
N LEU A 196 -10.34 -4.78 -21.34
CA LEU A 196 -9.21 -4.34 -22.17
C LEU A 196 -7.97 -5.22 -21.96
N VAL A 197 -7.71 -5.69 -20.74
CA VAL A 197 -6.64 -6.66 -20.44
C VAL A 197 -6.94 -8.00 -21.11
N ARG A 198 -8.21 -8.42 -21.18
CA ARG A 198 -8.63 -9.62 -21.92
C ARG A 198 -8.37 -9.48 -23.43
N GLU A 199 -8.73 -8.34 -24.02
CA GLU A 199 -8.41 -8.00 -25.43
C GLU A 199 -6.90 -8.03 -25.69
N LEU A 200 -6.12 -7.34 -24.84
CA LEU A 200 -4.67 -7.22 -25.02
C LEU A 200 -3.94 -8.55 -24.85
N LYS A 201 -4.41 -9.44 -23.96
CA LYS A 201 -3.86 -10.81 -23.85
C LYS A 201 -4.08 -11.66 -25.10
N ALA A 202 -5.08 -11.35 -25.92
CA ALA A 202 -5.34 -12.02 -27.20
C ALA A 202 -4.58 -11.41 -28.39
N LYS A 203 -3.83 -10.32 -28.18
CA LYS A 203 -3.11 -9.58 -29.23
C LYS A 203 -1.74 -10.20 -29.53
N GLU A 204 -1.38 -10.25 -30.82
CA GLU A 204 -0.06 -10.75 -31.24
C GLU A 204 1.07 -9.97 -30.55
N GLY A 205 2.04 -10.69 -29.98
CA GLY A 205 3.17 -10.12 -29.23
C GLY A 205 2.93 -9.91 -27.73
N ALA A 206 1.74 -10.19 -27.19
CA ALA A 206 1.43 -10.05 -25.76
C ALA A 206 2.42 -10.82 -24.84
N ASP A 207 2.80 -12.04 -25.24
CA ASP A 207 3.75 -12.88 -24.49
C ASP A 207 5.19 -12.33 -24.47
N GLU A 208 5.58 -11.46 -25.40
CA GLU A 208 6.91 -10.85 -25.41
C GLU A 208 7.07 -9.77 -24.33
N LEU A 209 5.98 -9.06 -23.97
CA LEU A 209 6.04 -7.81 -23.20
C LEU A 209 6.74 -7.96 -21.84
N SER A 210 6.43 -9.05 -21.13
CA SER A 210 7.00 -9.36 -19.81
C SER A 210 8.51 -9.58 -19.84
N ASN A 211 9.07 -10.03 -20.97
CA ASN A 211 10.50 -10.19 -21.15
C ASN A 211 11.24 -8.86 -21.37
N ILE A 212 10.50 -7.78 -21.69
CA ILE A 212 11.04 -6.44 -21.94
C ILE A 212 10.86 -5.54 -20.71
N CYS A 213 9.65 -5.50 -20.13
CA CYS A 213 9.30 -4.62 -19.00
C CYS A 213 9.21 -5.31 -17.63
N GLY A 214 9.31 -6.64 -17.57
CA GLY A 214 9.19 -7.43 -16.33
C GLY A 214 7.78 -7.62 -15.80
N LEU A 215 6.75 -7.06 -16.44
CA LEU A 215 5.36 -7.07 -15.98
C LEU A 215 4.45 -7.90 -16.90
N PRO A 216 3.48 -8.66 -16.37
CA PRO A 216 2.42 -9.29 -17.14
C PRO A 216 1.25 -8.32 -17.40
N LEU A 217 0.52 -8.54 -18.49
CA LEU A 217 -0.74 -7.84 -18.75
C LEU A 217 -1.76 -8.12 -17.63
N SER A 218 -2.12 -7.07 -16.91
CA SER A 218 -3.02 -7.05 -15.76
C SER A 218 -3.64 -5.64 -15.67
N THR A 219 -4.61 -5.41 -14.77
CA THR A 219 -5.26 -4.10 -14.63
C THR A 219 -4.35 -3.01 -14.04
N TYR A 220 -3.25 -3.43 -13.41
CA TYR A 220 -2.33 -2.58 -12.66
C TYR A 220 -1.56 -1.55 -13.52
N PRO A 221 -0.85 -1.91 -14.61
CA PRO A 221 0.17 -1.04 -15.16
C PRO A 221 -0.40 0.16 -15.91
N SER A 222 0.28 1.30 -15.81
CA SER A 222 -0.22 2.59 -16.33
C SER A 222 -0.56 2.58 -17.82
N SER A 223 0.00 1.65 -18.62
CA SER A 223 -0.29 1.53 -20.04
C SER A 223 -1.73 1.15 -20.35
N VAL A 224 -2.33 0.18 -19.65
CA VAL A 224 -3.71 -0.24 -19.90
C VAL A 224 -4.70 0.85 -19.46
N THR A 225 -4.33 1.59 -18.42
CA THR A 225 -5.10 2.75 -17.92
C THR A 225 -5.05 3.92 -18.91
N LEU A 226 -3.85 4.32 -19.39
CA LEU A 226 -3.73 5.33 -20.46
C LEU A 226 -4.46 4.91 -21.73
N MET A 227 -4.37 3.64 -22.14
CA MET A 227 -5.05 3.12 -23.32
C MET A 227 -6.58 3.11 -23.15
N TRP A 228 -7.08 2.83 -21.94
CA TRP A 228 -8.50 3.00 -21.61
C TRP A 228 -8.92 4.46 -21.69
N MET A 229 -8.15 5.40 -21.11
CA MET A 229 -8.44 6.84 -21.18
C MET A 229 -8.47 7.34 -22.62
N LEU A 230 -7.49 6.98 -23.46
CA LEU A 230 -7.46 7.34 -24.89
C LEU A 230 -8.62 6.76 -25.70
N ARG A 231 -9.22 5.65 -25.27
CA ARG A 231 -10.39 5.04 -25.94
C ARG A 231 -11.74 5.58 -25.43
N ASN A 232 -11.83 6.01 -24.17
CA ASN A 232 -13.11 6.32 -23.51
C ASN A 232 -13.31 7.81 -23.17
N LEU A 233 -12.25 8.63 -23.14
CA LEU A 233 -12.28 10.03 -22.70
C LEU A 233 -12.00 10.99 -23.88
N PRO A 234 -13.01 11.65 -24.46
CA PRO A 234 -12.86 12.46 -25.67
C PRO A 234 -11.89 13.64 -25.53
N GLU A 235 -11.79 14.23 -24.35
CA GLU A 235 -10.82 15.27 -23.98
C GLU A 235 -9.38 14.75 -23.95
N VAL A 236 -9.12 13.58 -23.36
CA VAL A 236 -7.79 12.95 -23.38
C VAL A 236 -7.39 12.58 -24.82
N LYS A 237 -8.31 12.00 -25.60
CA LYS A 237 -8.05 11.64 -27.00
C LYS A 237 -7.79 12.86 -27.89
N ARG A 238 -8.51 13.96 -27.65
CA ARG A 238 -8.33 15.24 -28.36
C ARG A 238 -6.99 15.88 -28.03
N ALA A 239 -6.63 15.99 -26.75
CA ALA A 239 -5.32 16.52 -26.34
C ALA A 239 -4.16 15.68 -26.93
N TYR A 240 -4.34 14.36 -27.07
CA TYR A 240 -3.38 13.47 -27.71
C TYR A 240 -3.26 13.71 -29.22
N ASP A 241 -4.37 13.81 -29.96
CA ASP A 241 -4.33 14.10 -31.40
C ASP A 241 -3.77 15.51 -31.71
N GLU A 242 -3.92 16.45 -30.77
CA GLU A 242 -3.38 17.81 -30.85
C GLU A 242 -1.89 17.91 -30.41
N GLY A 243 -1.28 16.86 -29.84
CA GLY A 243 0.10 16.88 -29.34
C GLY A 243 0.28 17.61 -27.98
N ARG A 244 -0.81 17.81 -27.26
CA ARG A 244 -0.92 18.62 -26.03
C ARG A 244 -1.06 17.76 -24.77
N LEU A 245 -1.35 16.46 -24.91
CA LEU A 245 -1.43 15.53 -23.77
C LEU A 245 -0.05 15.30 -23.12
N ALA A 246 -0.01 15.47 -21.80
CA ALA A 246 1.03 14.92 -20.93
C ALA A 246 0.47 13.75 -20.10
N PHE A 247 1.34 12.78 -19.81
CA PHE A 247 1.06 11.61 -19.00
C PHE A 247 2.11 11.48 -17.88
N GLY A 248 1.71 10.90 -16.76
CA GLY A 248 2.65 10.56 -15.70
C GLY A 248 2.01 9.74 -14.59
N THR A 249 2.86 9.08 -13.82
CA THR A 249 2.54 8.56 -12.48
C THR A 249 2.52 9.70 -11.45
N ILE A 250 2.05 9.43 -10.23
CA ILE A 250 1.88 10.46 -9.18
C ILE A 250 3.17 11.23 -8.88
N ASP A 251 4.33 10.57 -8.92
CA ASP A 251 5.63 11.23 -8.80
C ASP A 251 5.80 12.37 -9.81
N THR A 252 5.49 12.09 -11.09
CA THR A 252 5.64 13.02 -12.21
C THR A 252 4.69 14.21 -12.03
N TRP A 253 3.46 13.95 -11.60
CA TRP A 253 2.45 14.98 -11.36
C TRP A 253 2.83 15.90 -10.19
N LEU A 254 3.32 15.34 -9.08
CA LEU A 254 3.84 16.12 -7.96
C LEU A 254 5.09 16.92 -8.36
N LEU A 255 6.03 16.31 -9.09
CA LEU A 255 7.24 16.95 -9.60
C LEU A 255 6.93 18.13 -10.52
N TYR A 256 5.94 17.97 -11.42
CA TYR A 256 5.45 19.04 -12.29
C TYR A 256 4.91 20.22 -11.47
N ASN A 257 3.98 19.96 -10.54
CA ASN A 257 3.34 21.01 -9.74
C ASN A 257 4.30 21.68 -8.75
N LEU A 258 5.16 20.93 -8.05
CA LEU A 258 6.13 21.50 -7.10
C LEU A 258 7.18 22.39 -7.77
N ASN A 259 7.47 22.19 -9.06
CA ASN A 259 8.33 23.08 -9.85
C ASN A 259 7.57 24.28 -10.47
N GLY A 260 6.25 24.42 -10.25
CA GLY A 260 5.43 25.50 -10.80
C GLY A 260 4.63 25.16 -12.06
N GLY A 261 4.29 23.89 -12.27
CA GLY A 261 3.33 23.46 -13.30
C GLY A 261 3.69 23.94 -14.71
N PRO A 262 2.77 24.57 -15.46
CA PRO A 262 3.01 25.07 -16.82
C PRO A 262 4.21 26.01 -16.94
N GLU A 263 4.43 26.88 -15.95
CA GLU A 263 5.54 27.83 -15.96
C GLU A 263 6.88 27.17 -15.57
N GLY A 264 6.84 26.08 -14.81
CA GLY A 264 8.03 25.30 -14.43
C GLY A 264 8.47 24.30 -15.49
N GLY A 265 7.51 23.69 -16.20
CA GLY A 265 7.77 22.76 -17.31
C GLY A 265 8.55 21.48 -16.92
N ARG A 266 8.55 21.08 -15.65
CA ARG A 266 9.30 19.90 -15.18
C ARG A 266 8.53 18.60 -15.42
N LEU A 267 8.82 17.92 -16.53
CA LEU A 267 8.24 16.62 -16.86
C LEU A 267 9.29 15.51 -16.73
N VAL A 268 9.44 14.96 -15.53
CA VAL A 268 10.44 13.91 -15.21
C VAL A 268 9.86 12.86 -14.26
N THR A 269 10.40 11.64 -14.32
CA THR A 269 10.06 10.50 -13.45
C THR A 269 11.33 9.73 -13.11
N ASP A 270 11.31 8.87 -12.10
CA ASP A 270 12.43 7.99 -11.80
C ASP A 270 12.30 6.61 -12.47
N VAL A 271 13.44 5.91 -12.61
CA VAL A 271 13.51 4.53 -13.15
C VAL A 271 12.61 3.52 -12.43
N THR A 272 12.31 3.69 -11.13
CA THR A 272 11.43 2.78 -10.38
C THR A 272 9.95 3.01 -10.68
N ASN A 273 9.49 4.26 -10.79
CA ASN A 273 8.13 4.56 -11.26
C ASN A 273 7.96 4.24 -12.76
N ALA A 274 8.94 4.60 -13.59
CA ALA A 274 8.93 4.31 -15.01
C ALA A 274 8.82 2.80 -15.32
N SER A 275 9.45 1.93 -14.52
CA SER A 275 9.33 0.47 -14.68
C SER A 275 7.93 -0.08 -14.39
N ARG A 276 7.01 0.72 -13.82
CA ARG A 276 5.62 0.30 -13.51
C ARG A 276 4.64 0.59 -14.64
N THR A 277 5.08 1.33 -15.65
CA THR A 277 4.21 1.82 -16.73
C THR A 277 3.92 0.79 -17.83
N MET A 278 4.67 -0.33 -17.89
CA MET A 278 4.79 -1.18 -19.09
C MET A 278 5.27 -0.45 -20.37
N PHE A 279 5.83 0.77 -20.28
CA PHE A 279 6.44 1.47 -21.42
C PHE A 279 7.97 1.45 -21.40
N MET A 280 8.60 1.25 -20.24
CA MET A 280 10.07 1.20 -20.10
C MET A 280 10.61 -0.23 -20.26
N ASN A 281 11.76 -0.35 -20.91
CA ASN A 281 12.53 -1.59 -21.00
C ASN A 281 13.53 -1.69 -19.82
N LEU A 282 13.55 -2.84 -19.14
CA LEU A 282 14.35 -3.06 -17.93
C LEU A 282 15.87 -3.18 -18.19
N GLU A 283 16.32 -3.46 -19.40
CA GLU A 283 17.76 -3.48 -19.72
C GLU A 283 18.29 -2.09 -20.11
N THR A 284 17.48 -1.27 -20.78
CA THR A 284 17.90 0.05 -21.30
C THR A 284 17.60 1.20 -20.33
N LEU A 285 16.55 1.06 -19.51
CA LEU A 285 15.98 2.12 -18.66
C LEU A 285 15.50 3.37 -19.44
N ASP A 286 15.09 3.16 -20.69
CA ASP A 286 14.38 4.12 -21.54
C ASP A 286 13.07 3.47 -22.04
N TYR A 287 12.17 4.27 -22.62
CA TYR A 287 10.94 3.79 -23.23
C TYR A 287 11.23 2.98 -24.50
N ASP A 288 10.55 1.84 -24.63
CA ASP A 288 10.73 0.90 -25.72
C ASP A 288 9.66 1.10 -26.81
N ASP A 289 10.11 1.27 -28.05
CA ASP A 289 9.22 1.49 -29.19
C ASP A 289 8.37 0.25 -29.51
N LYS A 290 8.77 -0.98 -29.11
CA LYS A 290 7.90 -2.16 -29.20
C LYS A 290 6.73 -2.06 -28.23
N LEU A 291 7.01 -1.71 -26.96
CA LEU A 291 6.01 -1.61 -25.90
C LEU A 291 5.00 -0.52 -26.24
N LEU A 292 5.48 0.68 -26.57
CA LEU A 292 4.65 1.80 -26.97
C LEU A 292 3.81 1.48 -28.20
N LYS A 293 4.38 0.83 -29.23
CA LYS A 293 3.62 0.37 -30.41
C LYS A 293 2.54 -0.66 -30.06
N PHE A 294 2.79 -1.58 -29.12
CA PHE A 294 1.79 -2.57 -28.70
C PHE A 294 0.56 -1.90 -28.08
N PHE A 295 0.76 -0.87 -27.26
CA PHE A 295 -0.31 -0.06 -26.66
C PHE A 295 -0.79 1.11 -27.56
N GLU A 296 -0.40 1.14 -28.84
CA GLU A 296 -0.80 2.14 -29.85
C GLU A 296 -0.40 3.60 -29.51
N ILE A 297 0.67 3.77 -28.72
CA ILE A 297 1.18 5.08 -28.28
C ILE A 297 2.27 5.62 -29.22
N ASP A 298 1.96 6.69 -29.95
CA ASP A 298 2.91 7.54 -30.70
C ASP A 298 3.65 8.56 -29.78
N ARG A 299 4.98 8.42 -29.66
CA ARG A 299 5.88 9.32 -28.89
C ARG A 299 5.86 10.77 -29.36
N ASN A 300 5.33 11.07 -30.54
CA ASN A 300 5.22 12.43 -31.08
C ASN A 300 3.91 13.14 -30.66
N LYS A 301 2.92 12.37 -30.18
CA LYS A 301 1.59 12.85 -29.77
C LYS A 301 1.40 13.02 -28.27
N ILE A 302 2.23 12.35 -27.47
CA ILE A 302 2.16 12.39 -26.01
C ILE A 302 3.51 12.80 -25.41
N ARG A 303 3.44 13.65 -24.39
CA ARG A 303 4.61 14.05 -23.61
C ARG A 303 4.80 13.04 -22.49
N LEU A 304 5.74 12.12 -22.71
CA LEU A 304 6.22 11.18 -21.69
C LEU A 304 7.31 11.84 -20.83
N PRO A 305 7.36 11.60 -19.51
CA PRO A 305 8.36 12.17 -18.63
C PRO A 305 9.75 11.63 -18.90
N LYS A 306 10.76 12.50 -18.79
CA LYS A 306 12.14 12.05 -18.89
C LYS A 306 12.47 11.15 -17.69
N ILE A 307 12.83 9.90 -17.97
CA ILE A 307 13.27 8.93 -16.97
C ILE A 307 14.65 9.33 -16.44
N LEU A 308 14.82 9.27 -15.11
CA LEU A 308 16.03 9.67 -14.40
C LEU A 308 16.41 8.66 -13.30
N PRO A 309 17.69 8.64 -12.87
CA PRO A 309 18.10 7.89 -11.68
C PRO A 309 17.34 8.37 -10.44
N SER A 310 16.94 7.43 -9.57
CA SER A 310 16.19 7.70 -8.33
C SER A 310 16.86 8.67 -7.35
N SER A 311 18.15 8.95 -7.53
CA SER A 311 18.93 9.97 -6.83
C SER A 311 19.70 10.79 -7.86
N ASP A 312 19.41 12.09 -7.96
CA ASP A 312 20.03 13.00 -8.92
C ASP A 312 19.97 14.46 -8.41
N PRO A 313 21.10 15.12 -8.09
CA PRO A 313 21.12 16.44 -7.44
C PRO A 313 20.53 17.58 -8.27
N GLU A 314 20.39 17.38 -9.59
CA GLU A 314 19.81 18.36 -10.53
C GLU A 314 18.63 17.74 -11.32
N GLY A 315 18.21 16.52 -10.94
CA GLY A 315 17.27 15.70 -11.69
C GLY A 315 15.81 16.11 -11.51
N TYR A 316 15.44 16.58 -10.33
CA TYR A 316 14.03 16.78 -9.96
C TYR A 316 13.65 18.25 -9.77
N GLY A 317 14.63 19.16 -9.87
CA GLY A 317 14.43 20.61 -9.82
C GLY A 317 14.40 21.14 -8.38
N TRP A 318 13.48 22.05 -8.08
CA TRP A 318 13.33 22.65 -6.76
C TRP A 318 11.86 22.93 -6.46
N VAL A 319 11.50 22.99 -5.18
CA VAL A 319 10.18 23.48 -4.77
C VAL A 319 10.13 24.98 -5.08
N ARG A 320 9.15 25.40 -5.88
CA ARG A 320 9.07 26.77 -6.38
C ARG A 320 8.44 27.73 -5.37
N ASP A 321 7.42 27.30 -4.63
CA ASP A 321 6.58 28.16 -3.81
C ASP A 321 6.35 27.59 -2.41
N GLY A 322 5.94 28.45 -1.47
CA GLY A 322 5.58 28.05 -0.09
C GLY A 322 6.77 27.82 0.86
N PRO A 323 6.57 27.11 1.99
CA PRO A 323 7.56 27.01 3.07
C PRO A 323 8.92 26.39 2.71
N LEU A 324 9.01 25.73 1.56
CA LEU A 324 10.22 25.09 1.03
C LEU A 324 10.74 25.75 -0.26
N GLU A 325 10.27 26.96 -0.61
CA GLU A 325 10.76 27.75 -1.75
C GLU A 325 12.29 27.68 -1.88
N GLY A 326 12.77 27.26 -3.05
CA GLY A 326 14.19 27.15 -3.39
C GLY A 326 14.91 25.89 -2.90
N ILE A 327 14.28 25.02 -2.10
CA ILE A 327 14.88 23.76 -1.66
C ILE A 327 14.91 22.75 -2.82
N PRO A 328 16.08 22.14 -3.13
CA PRO A 328 16.21 21.25 -4.27
C PRO A 328 15.50 19.92 -4.01
N ILE A 329 14.83 19.42 -5.04
CA ILE A 329 14.30 18.06 -5.10
C ILE A 329 15.40 17.19 -5.71
N THR A 330 15.85 16.16 -5.01
CA THR A 330 17.06 15.40 -5.41
C THR A 330 16.89 13.88 -5.41
N SER A 331 15.72 13.39 -5.02
CA SER A 331 15.32 12.00 -5.26
C SER A 331 13.85 11.84 -5.60
N CYS A 332 13.57 10.75 -6.30
CA CYS A 332 12.24 10.23 -6.55
C CYS A 332 12.30 8.69 -6.54
N LEU A 333 11.36 8.04 -5.85
CA LEU A 333 11.24 6.58 -5.78
C LEU A 333 9.77 6.18 -5.70
N GLY A 334 9.35 5.12 -6.37
CA GLY A 334 8.03 4.51 -6.13
C GLY A 334 7.96 3.92 -4.71
N ASP A 335 6.81 4.05 -4.03
CA ASP A 335 6.61 3.74 -2.60
C ASP A 335 7.29 2.44 -2.12
N GLN A 336 7.04 1.32 -2.79
CA GLN A 336 7.57 0.03 -2.36
C GLN A 336 9.08 -0.08 -2.57
N SER A 337 9.62 0.60 -3.59
CA SER A 337 11.05 0.74 -3.86
C SER A 337 11.72 1.70 -2.86
N ALA A 338 11.03 2.76 -2.43
CA ALA A 338 11.48 3.61 -1.33
C ALA A 338 11.56 2.83 -0.02
N ALA A 339 10.55 2.02 0.33
CA ALA A 339 10.61 1.16 1.51
C ALA A 339 11.79 0.17 1.46
N LEU A 340 12.17 -0.35 0.29
CA LEU A 340 13.38 -1.18 0.11
C LEU A 340 14.67 -0.40 0.44
N VAL A 341 14.78 0.85 0.00
CA VAL A 341 15.90 1.76 0.35
C VAL A 341 15.89 2.12 1.83
N GLY A 342 14.71 2.35 2.43
CA GLY A 342 14.53 2.73 3.84
C GLY A 342 14.90 1.61 4.83
N HIS A 343 14.69 0.35 4.45
CA HIS A 343 15.20 -0.82 5.19
C HIS A 343 16.70 -1.07 4.96
N CYS A 344 17.37 -0.22 4.18
CA CYS A 344 18.78 -0.37 3.76
C CYS A 344 19.08 -1.72 3.08
N ALA A 345 18.11 -2.27 2.35
CA ALA A 345 18.18 -3.58 1.68
C ALA A 345 19.04 -3.53 0.40
N PHE A 346 20.28 -3.07 0.52
CA PHE A 346 21.18 -2.77 -0.61
C PHE A 346 21.91 -3.99 -1.18
N THR A 347 21.97 -5.10 -0.45
CA THR A 347 22.62 -6.34 -0.90
C THR A 347 21.63 -7.30 -1.59
N PRO A 348 22.03 -8.00 -2.67
CA PRO A 348 21.22 -9.06 -3.26
C PRO A 348 20.86 -10.13 -2.23
N GLY A 349 19.62 -10.59 -2.25
CA GLY A 349 19.06 -11.49 -1.23
C GLY A 349 18.44 -10.78 -0.03
N SER A 350 18.51 -9.45 0.08
CA SER A 350 17.73 -8.68 1.06
C SER A 350 16.30 -8.49 0.59
N ALA A 351 15.32 -8.69 1.47
CA ALA A 351 13.91 -8.47 1.17
C ALA A 351 13.16 -7.73 2.28
N LYS A 352 12.09 -7.03 1.90
CA LYS A 352 11.16 -6.37 2.82
C LYS A 352 9.71 -6.73 2.48
N ASN A 353 8.81 -6.70 3.47
CA ASN A 353 7.37 -6.78 3.27
C ASN A 353 6.61 -5.63 3.98
N THR A 354 5.85 -4.86 3.20
CA THR A 354 4.98 -3.78 3.71
C THR A 354 3.56 -4.31 3.87
N TYR A 355 3.02 -4.34 5.10
CA TYR A 355 1.67 -4.82 5.41
C TYR A 355 0.66 -3.67 5.50
N GLY A 356 0.21 -3.18 4.35
CA GLY A 356 -0.88 -2.22 4.23
C GLY A 356 -2.24 -2.90 4.04
N THR A 357 -3.08 -2.33 3.16
CA THR A 357 -4.34 -2.93 2.70
C THR A 357 -4.10 -4.33 2.11
N GLY A 358 -3.07 -4.46 1.27
CA GLY A 358 -2.43 -5.70 0.85
C GLY A 358 -1.02 -5.83 1.44
N CYS A 359 -0.29 -6.89 1.06
CA CYS A 359 1.15 -6.98 1.31
C CYS A 359 1.94 -6.69 0.02
N PHE A 360 3.09 -6.01 0.14
CA PHE A 360 4.00 -5.75 -0.97
C PHE A 360 5.43 -6.15 -0.59
N LEU A 361 5.86 -7.28 -1.15
CA LEU A 361 7.20 -7.83 -0.96
C LEU A 361 8.11 -7.36 -2.09
N LEU A 362 9.26 -6.75 -1.76
CA LEU A 362 10.36 -6.55 -2.72
C LEU A 362 11.60 -7.30 -2.26
N TYR A 363 12.32 -7.86 -3.23
CA TYR A 363 13.50 -8.68 -3.04
C TYR A 363 14.62 -8.20 -3.97
N ASN A 364 15.74 -7.73 -3.41
CA ASN A 364 16.88 -7.22 -4.17
C ASN A 364 17.59 -8.35 -4.93
N VAL A 365 17.71 -8.23 -6.26
CA VAL A 365 18.41 -9.18 -7.14
C VAL A 365 19.72 -8.62 -7.73
N GLY A 366 20.14 -7.43 -7.30
CA GLY A 366 21.39 -6.80 -7.70
C GLY A 366 21.34 -6.09 -9.05
N GLU A 367 22.49 -6.00 -9.73
CA GLU A 367 22.71 -5.17 -10.92
C GLU A 367 22.13 -5.75 -12.23
N LYS A 368 21.30 -6.81 -12.17
CA LYS A 368 20.68 -7.45 -13.34
C LYS A 368 19.19 -7.65 -13.13
N PRO A 369 18.33 -7.38 -14.13
CA PRO A 369 16.93 -7.72 -14.05
C PRO A 369 16.75 -9.25 -14.02
N VAL A 370 15.73 -9.70 -13.30
CA VAL A 370 15.29 -11.10 -13.29
C VAL A 370 13.84 -11.13 -13.78
N ILE A 371 13.60 -11.77 -14.91
CA ILE A 371 12.25 -12.03 -15.43
C ILE A 371 11.73 -13.30 -14.75
N SER A 372 10.62 -13.17 -14.03
CA SER A 372 10.04 -14.27 -13.24
C SER A 372 9.54 -15.42 -14.11
N LYS A 373 9.67 -16.64 -13.59
CA LYS A 373 9.00 -17.85 -14.11
C LYS A 373 7.94 -18.41 -13.16
N HIS A 374 7.73 -17.72 -12.03
CA HIS A 374 6.83 -18.12 -10.95
C HIS A 374 5.76 -17.04 -10.65
N GLY A 375 5.49 -16.16 -11.62
CA GLY A 375 4.41 -15.18 -11.57
C GLY A 375 4.70 -13.91 -10.76
N LEU A 376 5.97 -13.62 -10.45
CA LEU A 376 6.41 -12.38 -9.83
C LEU A 376 6.62 -11.28 -10.87
N LEU A 377 6.74 -10.04 -10.39
CA LEU A 377 7.06 -8.87 -11.21
C LEU A 377 8.58 -8.64 -11.21
N GLY A 378 9.18 -8.47 -12.39
CA GLY A 378 10.52 -7.87 -12.52
C GLY A 378 10.41 -6.35 -12.51
N THR A 379 11.23 -5.64 -11.72
CA THR A 379 11.12 -4.18 -11.58
C THR A 379 12.48 -3.55 -11.22
N VAL A 380 12.62 -2.23 -11.37
CA VAL A 380 13.78 -1.52 -10.81
C VAL A 380 13.57 -1.31 -9.31
N GLY A 381 14.55 -1.70 -8.50
CA GLY A 381 14.57 -1.48 -7.05
C GLY A 381 14.99 -0.07 -6.69
N PHE A 382 16.08 0.45 -7.30
CA PHE A 382 16.53 1.84 -7.18
C PHE A 382 17.73 2.14 -8.11
N GLN A 383 17.97 3.40 -8.45
CA GLN A 383 19.28 3.86 -8.96
C GLN A 383 19.80 5.08 -8.19
N LEU A 384 20.67 4.82 -7.20
CA LEU A 384 21.15 5.83 -6.25
C LEU A 384 22.34 6.65 -6.79
N GLY A 385 22.14 7.28 -7.95
CA GLY A 385 23.09 8.21 -8.59
C GLY A 385 23.35 7.87 -10.06
N LYS A 386 23.48 8.90 -10.92
CA LYS A 386 23.84 8.78 -12.37
C LYS A 386 25.03 7.84 -12.65
N ASN A 387 26.04 7.83 -11.78
CA ASN A 387 27.25 7.03 -11.93
C ASN A 387 27.19 5.67 -11.23
N ARG A 388 26.09 5.34 -10.54
CA ARG A 388 25.83 3.98 -10.03
C ARG A 388 24.98 3.23 -11.06
N LYS A 389 25.21 1.92 -11.15
CA LYS A 389 24.29 1.04 -11.86
C LYS A 389 22.93 0.99 -11.16
N PRO A 390 21.85 0.74 -11.89
CA PRO A 390 20.56 0.37 -11.29
C PRO A 390 20.71 -0.94 -10.49
N VAL A 391 19.89 -1.06 -9.45
CA VAL A 391 19.62 -2.31 -8.75
C VAL A 391 18.18 -2.69 -9.02
N TYR A 392 17.96 -3.95 -9.37
CA TYR A 392 16.65 -4.51 -9.69
C TYR A 392 16.06 -5.27 -8.50
N ALA A 393 14.75 -5.44 -8.53
CA ALA A 393 14.02 -6.25 -7.57
C ALA A 393 13.08 -7.23 -8.29
N LEU A 394 12.83 -8.36 -7.62
CA LEU A 394 11.58 -9.11 -7.80
C LEU A 394 10.54 -8.55 -6.84
N GLU A 395 9.29 -8.49 -7.27
CA GLU A 395 8.15 -8.07 -6.46
C GLU A 395 7.00 -9.08 -6.52
N GLY A 396 6.32 -9.27 -5.40
CA GLY A 396 5.04 -9.96 -5.35
C GLY A 396 4.08 -9.25 -4.41
N SER A 397 2.81 -9.22 -4.78
CA SER A 397 1.73 -8.54 -4.06
C SER A 397 0.70 -9.53 -3.54
N VAL A 398 0.15 -9.24 -2.36
CA VAL A 398 -0.98 -9.95 -1.76
C VAL A 398 -2.17 -9.00 -1.74
N ALA A 399 -3.25 -9.34 -2.44
CA ALA A 399 -4.44 -8.49 -2.55
C ALA A 399 -5.06 -8.11 -1.19
N VAL A 400 -5.10 -9.08 -0.27
CA VAL A 400 -5.84 -8.98 0.98
C VAL A 400 -4.94 -9.26 2.17
N ALA A 401 -4.62 -8.21 2.92
CA ALA A 401 -3.93 -8.27 4.19
C ALA A 401 -4.69 -7.41 5.22
N GLY A 402 -4.38 -6.12 5.34
CA GLY A 402 -5.12 -5.17 6.17
C GLY A 402 -6.61 -5.06 5.78
N SER A 403 -6.96 -5.23 4.50
CA SER A 403 -8.37 -5.31 4.07
C SER A 403 -9.10 -6.54 4.63
N GLY A 404 -8.41 -7.64 4.94
CA GLY A 404 -8.98 -8.78 5.67
C GLY A 404 -9.34 -8.44 7.11
N ILE A 405 -8.50 -7.62 7.77
CA ILE A 405 -8.77 -7.07 9.11
C ILE A 405 -9.97 -6.11 9.06
N SER A 406 -10.02 -5.23 8.06
CA SER A 406 -11.14 -4.32 7.83
C SER A 406 -12.44 -5.06 7.51
N PHE A 407 -12.39 -6.20 6.82
CA PHE A 407 -13.55 -7.06 6.59
C PHE A 407 -14.09 -7.66 7.90
N LEU A 408 -13.21 -8.16 8.77
CA LEU A 408 -13.62 -8.64 10.11
C LEU A 408 -14.25 -7.52 10.96
N MET A 409 -13.76 -6.29 10.84
CA MET A 409 -14.28 -5.11 11.51
C MET A 409 -15.65 -4.68 10.97
N ASN A 410 -15.71 -4.37 9.67
CA ASN A 410 -16.82 -3.66 9.05
C ASN A 410 -17.97 -4.58 8.62
N ASN A 411 -17.64 -5.77 8.11
CA ASN A 411 -18.62 -6.70 7.53
C ASN A 411 -19.04 -7.77 8.55
N MET A 412 -18.09 -8.30 9.32
CA MET A 412 -18.36 -9.36 10.32
C MET A 412 -18.61 -8.81 11.74
N GLY A 413 -18.34 -7.53 12.01
CA GLY A 413 -18.60 -6.88 13.30
C GLY A 413 -17.81 -7.44 14.49
N PHE A 414 -16.64 -8.05 14.25
CA PHE A 414 -15.88 -8.72 15.32
C PHE A 414 -15.34 -7.74 16.38
N PHE A 415 -14.96 -6.55 15.94
CA PHE A 415 -14.41 -5.43 16.71
C PHE A 415 -14.77 -4.10 16.02
N ARG A 416 -14.54 -2.96 16.68
CA ARG A 416 -14.84 -1.61 16.16
C ARG A 416 -13.62 -0.76 15.82
N ASP A 417 -12.43 -1.33 15.97
CA ASP A 417 -11.13 -0.68 15.82
C ASP A 417 -10.14 -1.73 15.34
N SER A 418 -9.50 -1.51 14.18
CA SER A 418 -8.60 -2.49 13.57
C SER A 418 -7.40 -2.82 14.46
N ARG A 419 -6.99 -1.89 15.35
CA ARG A 419 -5.92 -2.10 16.34
C ARG A 419 -6.27 -3.18 17.37
N LYS A 420 -7.57 -3.47 17.56
CA LYS A 420 -8.05 -4.52 18.48
C LYS A 420 -7.98 -5.94 17.92
N VAL A 421 -7.59 -6.14 16.66
CA VAL A 421 -7.54 -7.49 16.08
C VAL A 421 -6.55 -8.41 16.79
N SER A 422 -5.42 -7.88 17.27
CA SER A 422 -4.43 -8.65 18.04
C SER A 422 -4.97 -9.11 19.39
N GLU A 423 -5.76 -8.27 20.08
CA GLU A 423 -6.44 -8.67 21.32
C GLU A 423 -7.47 -9.77 21.07
N VAL A 424 -8.23 -9.69 19.98
CA VAL A 424 -9.20 -10.74 19.61
C VAL A 424 -8.48 -12.05 19.21
N ALA A 425 -7.38 -11.97 18.46
CA ALA A 425 -6.55 -13.13 18.12
C ALA A 425 -5.77 -13.71 19.32
N ALA A 426 -5.57 -12.93 20.40
CA ALA A 426 -4.97 -13.39 21.65
C ALA A 426 -5.93 -14.17 22.57
N THR A 427 -7.25 -14.12 22.32
CA THR A 427 -8.24 -14.92 23.09
C THR A 427 -8.18 -16.43 22.82
N VAL A 428 -7.26 -16.87 21.94
CA VAL A 428 -7.05 -18.27 21.54
C VAL A 428 -5.54 -18.51 21.29
N PRO A 429 -5.04 -19.75 21.51
CA PRO A 429 -3.63 -20.06 21.30
C PRO A 429 -3.24 -20.12 19.81
N ASP A 430 -4.14 -20.59 18.94
CA ASP A 430 -3.93 -20.80 17.49
C ASP A 430 -5.21 -20.50 16.68
N SER A 431 -5.24 -20.84 15.38
CA SER A 431 -6.41 -20.70 14.50
C SER A 431 -7.51 -21.76 14.71
N GLY A 432 -7.40 -22.67 15.68
CA GLY A 432 -8.40 -23.70 15.95
C GLY A 432 -8.61 -24.70 14.80
N GLY A 433 -7.63 -24.79 13.89
CA GLY A 433 -7.74 -25.54 12.63
C GLY A 433 -8.51 -24.83 11.51
N CYS A 434 -8.96 -23.59 11.72
CA CYS A 434 -9.57 -22.76 10.68
C CYS A 434 -8.51 -22.24 9.69
N VAL A 435 -8.84 -22.22 8.40
CA VAL A 435 -7.97 -21.67 7.34
C VAL A 435 -8.81 -20.76 6.46
N PHE A 436 -8.44 -19.48 6.38
CA PHE A 436 -9.19 -18.48 5.61
C PHE A 436 -8.41 -18.11 4.35
N VAL A 437 -8.79 -18.65 3.20
CA VAL A 437 -8.27 -18.19 1.91
C VAL A 437 -8.92 -16.86 1.58
N THR A 438 -8.18 -15.75 1.73
CA THR A 438 -8.70 -14.38 1.62
C THR A 438 -8.87 -13.89 0.17
N ALA A 439 -9.31 -14.75 -0.73
CA ALA A 439 -9.39 -14.51 -2.17
C ALA A 439 -10.57 -13.61 -2.59
N PHE A 440 -10.80 -12.46 -1.95
CA PHE A 440 -12.00 -11.62 -2.21
C PHE A 440 -12.12 -11.20 -3.69
N SER A 441 -10.98 -10.90 -4.32
CA SER A 441 -10.84 -10.59 -5.74
C SER A 441 -9.87 -11.57 -6.42
N GLY A 442 -9.98 -12.86 -6.09
CA GLY A 442 -9.00 -13.88 -6.49
C GLY A 442 -7.70 -13.81 -5.68
N LEU A 443 -6.65 -14.48 -6.18
CA LEU A 443 -5.30 -14.52 -5.63
C LEU A 443 -4.27 -14.13 -6.70
N PHE A 444 -3.35 -13.23 -6.37
CA PHE A 444 -2.25 -12.83 -7.25
C PHE A 444 -1.04 -13.79 -7.09
N ALA A 445 0.18 -13.28 -7.29
CA ALA A 445 1.41 -14.06 -7.25
C ALA A 445 1.60 -14.87 -5.94
N PRO A 446 2.14 -16.10 -6.01
CA PRO A 446 2.48 -16.87 -7.22
C PRO A 446 1.27 -17.63 -7.80
N TYR A 447 0.08 -17.50 -7.22
CA TYR A 447 -1.07 -18.35 -7.51
C TYR A 447 -1.78 -18.02 -8.83
N TRP A 448 -2.08 -16.73 -9.06
CA TRP A 448 -2.84 -16.23 -10.21
C TRP A 448 -4.14 -17.02 -10.47
N ILE A 449 -5.03 -16.97 -9.47
CA ILE A 449 -6.33 -17.65 -9.45
C ILE A 449 -7.41 -16.58 -9.38
N ASP A 450 -8.05 -16.28 -10.51
CA ASP A 450 -9.15 -15.33 -10.67
C ASP A 450 -10.53 -15.95 -10.35
N ASP A 451 -10.69 -17.26 -10.59
CA ASP A 451 -11.91 -18.04 -10.35
C ASP A 451 -12.28 -18.29 -8.86
N ALA A 452 -11.48 -17.79 -7.90
CA ALA A 452 -11.63 -18.06 -6.47
C ALA A 452 -12.30 -16.92 -5.69
N LYS A 453 -12.98 -17.27 -4.59
CA LYS A 453 -13.56 -16.32 -3.62
C LYS A 453 -13.14 -16.58 -2.18
N GLY A 454 -13.33 -15.57 -1.32
CA GLY A 454 -12.95 -15.60 0.10
C GLY A 454 -13.62 -16.74 0.87
N THR A 455 -12.84 -17.75 1.26
CA THR A 455 -13.36 -19.03 1.77
C THR A 455 -12.74 -19.40 3.13
N ILE A 456 -13.58 -19.69 4.13
CA ILE A 456 -13.16 -20.14 5.47
C ILE A 456 -13.42 -21.65 5.61
N PHE A 457 -12.34 -22.42 5.72
CA PHE A 457 -12.37 -23.86 5.98
C PHE A 457 -12.12 -24.15 7.48
N GLY A 458 -12.44 -25.38 7.91
CA GLY A 458 -12.05 -25.89 9.24
C GLY A 458 -12.94 -25.46 10.41
N ILE A 459 -14.11 -24.86 10.13
CA ILE A 459 -15.07 -24.45 11.17
C ILE A 459 -15.66 -25.67 11.89
N THR A 460 -15.74 -25.62 13.21
CA THR A 460 -16.40 -26.61 14.09
C THR A 460 -17.24 -25.89 15.14
N GLN A 461 -17.98 -26.64 15.98
CA GLN A 461 -18.70 -26.09 17.14
C GLN A 461 -17.78 -25.40 18.17
N HIS A 462 -16.46 -25.60 18.10
CA HIS A 462 -15.46 -24.96 18.97
C HIS A 462 -14.83 -23.69 18.36
N THR A 463 -15.14 -23.36 17.10
CA THR A 463 -14.62 -22.16 16.44
C THR A 463 -15.13 -20.89 17.10
N GLN A 464 -14.27 -19.88 17.21
CA GLN A 464 -14.54 -18.61 17.91
C GLN A 464 -14.04 -17.43 17.05
N ARG A 465 -14.41 -16.20 17.41
CA ARG A 465 -13.93 -14.98 16.74
C ARG A 465 -12.40 -14.88 16.73
N GLY A 466 -11.74 -15.29 17.82
CA GLY A 466 -10.27 -15.36 17.90
C GLY A 466 -9.65 -16.33 16.89
N HIS A 467 -10.21 -17.54 16.77
CA HIS A 467 -9.75 -18.56 15.80
C HIS A 467 -9.80 -18.04 14.35
N ILE A 468 -10.86 -17.30 13.99
CA ILE A 468 -11.00 -16.68 12.67
C ILE A 468 -10.06 -15.48 12.51
N ALA A 469 -9.89 -14.64 13.54
CA ALA A 469 -8.95 -13.52 13.51
C ALA A 469 -7.48 -13.98 13.35
N ARG A 470 -7.12 -15.10 13.98
CA ARG A 470 -5.85 -15.81 13.75
C ARG A 470 -5.73 -16.28 12.29
N ALA A 471 -6.74 -16.99 11.79
CA ALA A 471 -6.76 -17.48 10.40
C ALA A 471 -6.61 -16.34 9.36
N THR A 472 -7.14 -15.13 9.62
CA THR A 472 -6.95 -13.95 8.76
C THR A 472 -5.51 -13.41 8.78
N MET A 473 -4.81 -13.42 9.92
CA MET A 473 -3.39 -13.05 9.96
C MET A 473 -2.51 -14.13 9.32
N GLU A 474 -2.77 -15.40 9.66
CA GLU A 474 -2.09 -16.56 9.08
C GLU A 474 -2.19 -16.57 7.55
N ALA A 475 -3.34 -16.20 6.98
CA ALA A 475 -3.52 -16.07 5.53
C ALA A 475 -2.54 -15.08 4.88
N ALA A 476 -2.34 -13.89 5.46
CA ALA A 476 -1.35 -12.93 4.97
C ALA A 476 0.07 -13.49 5.08
N CYS A 477 0.36 -14.23 6.17
CA CYS A 477 1.67 -14.86 6.38
C CYS A 477 1.97 -16.02 5.42
N PHE A 478 0.97 -16.83 5.07
CA PHE A 478 1.09 -17.92 4.10
C PHE A 478 1.25 -17.39 2.67
N GLN A 479 0.51 -16.34 2.29
CA GLN A 479 0.66 -15.71 0.97
C GLN A 479 2.04 -15.03 0.84
N THR A 480 2.50 -14.38 1.91
CA THR A 480 3.87 -13.83 2.00
C THR A 480 4.91 -14.94 1.85
N LYS A 481 4.74 -16.11 2.50
CA LYS A 481 5.62 -17.28 2.27
C LYS A 481 5.60 -17.76 0.82
N ALA A 482 4.43 -17.84 0.18
CA ALA A 482 4.33 -18.32 -1.20
C ALA A 482 5.12 -17.44 -2.17
N ILE A 483 5.06 -16.12 -1.97
CA ILE A 483 5.83 -15.14 -2.74
C ILE A 483 7.34 -15.28 -2.45
N LEU A 484 7.75 -15.45 -1.19
CA LEU A 484 9.17 -15.65 -0.83
C LEU A 484 9.74 -16.97 -1.38
N ASP A 485 8.97 -18.05 -1.37
CA ASP A 485 9.36 -19.32 -1.98
C ASP A 485 9.57 -19.15 -3.50
N ALA A 486 8.71 -18.37 -4.17
CA ALA A 486 8.89 -18.01 -5.59
C ALA A 486 10.13 -17.12 -5.82
N MET A 487 10.42 -16.17 -4.92
CA MET A 487 11.59 -15.29 -5.02
C MET A 487 12.92 -16.07 -4.86
N GLU A 488 12.97 -17.07 -3.98
CA GLU A 488 14.14 -17.98 -3.89
C GLU A 488 14.31 -18.79 -5.19
N MET A 489 13.21 -19.27 -5.79
CA MET A 489 13.25 -20.05 -7.04
C MET A 489 13.66 -19.23 -8.28
N ASP A 490 13.20 -17.97 -8.40
CA ASP A 490 13.57 -17.10 -9.52
C ASP A 490 14.97 -16.47 -9.36
N SER A 491 15.34 -16.05 -8.15
CA SER A 491 16.65 -15.39 -7.92
C SER A 491 17.82 -16.36 -7.74
N GLY A 492 17.55 -17.60 -7.33
CA GLY A 492 18.59 -18.56 -6.94
C GLY A 492 19.31 -18.23 -5.63
N HIS A 493 18.86 -17.21 -4.90
CA HIS A 493 19.42 -16.78 -3.62
C HIS A 493 18.45 -17.12 -2.48
N LYS A 494 18.99 -17.54 -1.33
CA LYS A 494 18.19 -17.78 -0.12
C LYS A 494 18.02 -16.49 0.67
N LEU A 495 16.80 -16.22 1.12
CA LEU A 495 16.54 -15.12 2.05
C LEU A 495 17.10 -15.46 3.44
N SER A 496 17.81 -14.52 4.07
CA SER A 496 18.41 -14.69 5.40
C SER A 496 17.56 -14.11 6.54
N GLU A 497 16.84 -13.03 6.27
CA GLU A 497 16.00 -12.27 7.21
C GLU A 497 14.94 -11.50 6.41
N LEU A 498 13.75 -11.28 7.00
CA LEU A 498 12.69 -10.48 6.37
C LEU A 498 12.46 -9.18 7.16
N ALA A 499 12.77 -8.04 6.55
CA ALA A 499 12.41 -6.74 7.12
C ALA A 499 10.90 -6.47 6.91
N VAL A 500 10.23 -5.85 7.89
CA VAL A 500 8.76 -5.66 7.85
C VAL A 500 8.32 -4.27 8.30
N ASP A 501 7.26 -3.75 7.69
CA ASP A 501 6.67 -2.45 7.99
C ASP A 501 5.16 -2.41 7.70
N GLY A 502 4.53 -1.25 7.86
CA GLY A 502 3.09 -1.07 7.62
C GLY A 502 2.18 -1.53 8.77
N GLY A 503 0.88 -1.25 8.65
CA GLY A 503 -0.11 -1.35 9.73
C GLY A 503 -0.21 -2.71 10.42
N MET A 504 -0.22 -3.82 9.68
CA MET A 504 -0.35 -5.15 10.31
C MET A 504 0.94 -5.61 11.01
N SER A 505 2.11 -5.05 10.66
CA SER A 505 3.38 -5.42 11.30
C SER A 505 3.41 -5.11 12.80
N ASN A 506 2.56 -4.19 13.27
CA ASN A 506 2.36 -3.88 14.69
C ASN A 506 1.77 -5.04 15.51
N SER A 507 1.22 -6.08 14.87
CA SER A 507 0.75 -7.28 15.56
C SER A 507 1.91 -8.25 15.79
N ASP A 508 2.42 -8.30 17.03
CA ASP A 508 3.44 -9.28 17.46
C ASP A 508 3.00 -10.72 17.18
N ILE A 509 1.70 -11.02 17.32
CA ILE A 509 1.10 -12.29 16.92
C ILE A 509 1.33 -12.56 15.43
N CYS A 510 1.11 -11.58 14.56
CA CYS A 510 1.31 -11.73 13.12
C CYS A 510 2.79 -11.89 12.76
N MET A 511 3.70 -11.14 13.41
CA MET A 511 5.13 -11.20 13.09
C MET A 511 5.82 -12.46 13.63
N GLN A 512 5.41 -12.96 14.80
CA GLN A 512 5.82 -14.28 15.30
C GLN A 512 5.29 -15.38 14.37
N THR A 513 3.99 -15.35 14.03
CA THR A 513 3.37 -16.28 13.06
C THR A 513 4.07 -16.22 11.70
N GLN A 514 4.51 -15.04 11.26
CA GLN A 514 5.26 -14.90 10.03
C GLN A 514 6.59 -15.63 10.09
N ALA A 515 7.42 -15.37 11.12
CA ALA A 515 8.72 -16.00 11.34
C ALA A 515 8.59 -17.53 11.47
N ASP A 516 7.58 -17.99 12.22
CA ASP A 516 7.22 -19.40 12.36
C ASP A 516 6.92 -20.06 11.00
N ILE A 517 6.19 -19.38 10.12
CA ILE A 517 5.85 -19.91 8.80
C ILE A 517 7.07 -19.91 7.86
N ILE A 518 7.86 -18.83 7.79
CA ILE A 518 8.98 -18.70 6.83
C ILE A 518 10.30 -19.32 7.31
N GLN A 519 10.42 -19.64 8.60
CA GLN A 519 11.60 -20.29 9.22
C GLN A 519 12.90 -19.47 9.13
N ILE A 520 12.78 -18.13 9.04
CA ILE A 520 13.87 -17.14 9.14
C ILE A 520 13.46 -15.99 10.07
N PRO A 521 14.41 -15.18 10.59
CA PRO A 521 14.10 -14.01 11.41
C PRO A 521 13.22 -12.99 10.68
N VAL A 522 12.32 -12.35 11.43
CA VAL A 522 11.51 -11.20 10.98
C VAL A 522 11.93 -9.98 11.79
N GLU A 523 12.29 -8.89 11.12
CA GLU A 523 12.77 -7.65 11.76
C GLU A 523 11.81 -6.49 11.55
N ARG A 524 11.22 -6.00 12.65
CA ARG A 524 10.38 -4.80 12.67
C ARG A 524 11.18 -3.62 13.24
N PRO A 525 11.41 -2.53 12.48
CA PRO A 525 12.05 -1.33 13.01
C PRO A 525 11.12 -0.60 13.99
N ALA A 526 11.70 0.21 14.87
CA ALA A 526 10.93 1.06 15.80
C ALA A 526 10.37 2.34 15.13
N MET A 527 10.98 2.76 14.02
CA MET A 527 10.49 3.86 13.19
C MET A 527 9.83 3.28 11.93
N HIS A 528 8.51 3.43 11.84
CA HIS A 528 7.67 2.75 10.85
C HIS A 528 7.52 3.48 9.50
N GLU A 529 7.97 4.73 9.40
CA GLU A 529 7.84 5.58 8.20
C GLU A 529 8.90 5.25 7.13
N THR A 530 9.18 3.95 6.94
CA THR A 530 10.33 3.45 6.19
C THR A 530 10.31 3.88 4.71
N THR A 531 9.12 3.99 4.12
CA THR A 531 8.88 4.55 2.78
C THR A 531 9.47 5.96 2.65
N ALA A 532 9.09 6.88 3.53
CA ALA A 532 9.58 8.26 3.55
C ALA A 532 11.08 8.32 3.86
N LEU A 533 11.58 7.49 4.78
CA LEU A 533 13.01 7.39 5.07
C LEU A 533 13.81 6.98 3.83
N GLY A 534 13.28 6.09 2.98
CA GLY A 534 13.93 5.69 1.73
C GLY A 534 14.11 6.84 0.74
N ALA A 535 13.09 7.70 0.59
CA ALA A 535 13.18 8.91 -0.21
C ALA A 535 14.24 9.88 0.35
N ALA A 536 14.27 10.08 1.68
CA ALA A 536 15.28 10.90 2.35
C ALA A 536 16.71 10.34 2.17
N ILE A 537 16.91 9.02 2.30
CA ILE A 537 18.19 8.36 2.04
C ILE A 537 18.66 8.62 0.61
N ALA A 538 17.76 8.48 -0.38
CA ALA A 538 18.09 8.74 -1.78
C ALA A 538 18.42 10.22 -2.05
N ALA A 539 17.72 11.16 -1.42
CA ALA A 539 18.02 12.60 -1.53
C ALA A 539 19.37 12.93 -0.91
N GLY A 540 19.70 12.31 0.24
CA GLY A 540 20.99 12.49 0.90
C GLY A 540 22.17 11.91 0.13
N PHE A 541 21.99 10.84 -0.65
CA PHE A 541 23.01 10.38 -1.60
C PHE A 541 23.29 11.42 -2.70
N ALA A 542 22.27 12.10 -3.21
CA ALA A 542 22.44 13.12 -4.25
C ALA A 542 23.21 14.35 -3.73
N VAL A 543 22.90 14.83 -2.52
CA VAL A 543 23.59 15.98 -1.89
C VAL A 543 24.78 15.59 -1.00
N ASN A 544 25.32 14.37 -1.18
CA ASN A 544 26.53 13.88 -0.51
C ASN A 544 26.49 13.97 1.04
N ILE A 545 25.32 13.70 1.64
CA ILE A 545 25.20 13.37 3.07
C ILE A 545 25.92 12.05 3.35
N TRP A 546 25.65 11.05 2.51
CA TRP A 546 26.26 9.72 2.54
C TRP A 546 26.97 9.44 1.21
N LYS A 547 28.09 8.74 1.26
CA LYS A 547 28.94 8.40 0.11
C LYS A 547 28.74 6.96 -0.36
N ASP A 548 28.53 6.04 0.58
CA ASP A 548 28.27 4.63 0.30
C ASP A 548 27.35 3.98 1.34
N PHE A 549 26.92 2.74 1.06
CA PHE A 549 25.94 2.02 1.87
C PHE A 549 26.46 1.61 3.26
N SER A 550 27.78 1.63 3.52
CA SER A 550 28.33 1.30 4.83
C SER A 550 28.15 2.42 5.87
N GLU A 551 28.01 3.67 5.41
CA GLU A 551 27.68 4.82 6.28
C GLU A 551 26.21 4.73 6.79
N LEU A 552 25.36 3.93 6.14
CA LEU A 552 23.97 3.65 6.54
C LEU A 552 23.80 2.39 7.39
N LYS A 553 24.89 1.70 7.77
CA LYS A 553 24.83 0.39 8.47
C LYS A 553 24.05 0.40 9.82
N ASP A 554 23.91 1.57 10.45
CA ASP A 554 23.24 1.76 11.75
C ASP A 554 21.88 2.49 11.61
N MET A 555 21.48 2.82 10.38
CA MET A 555 20.24 3.51 10.03
C MET A 555 19.01 2.66 10.42
N ASN A 556 18.04 3.28 11.11
CA ASN A 556 16.79 2.64 11.57
C ASN A 556 16.95 1.32 12.40
N ARG A 557 18.11 1.06 13.01
CA ARG A 557 18.38 -0.18 13.80
C ARG A 557 18.15 -0.07 15.31
N ALA A 558 17.97 1.13 15.84
CA ALA A 558 17.72 1.38 17.25
C ALA A 558 16.34 0.84 17.68
N ASN A 559 16.28 0.13 18.81
CA ASN A 559 15.05 -0.46 19.37
C ASN A 559 14.25 -1.37 18.42
N ARG A 560 14.88 -1.91 17.36
CA ARG A 560 14.23 -2.87 16.44
C ARG A 560 13.80 -4.12 17.21
N THR A 561 12.65 -4.67 16.82
CA THR A 561 12.12 -5.93 17.38
C THR A 561 12.39 -7.06 16.40
N THR A 562 13.19 -8.04 16.80
CA THR A 562 13.45 -9.26 16.02
C THR A 562 12.62 -10.42 16.57
N PHE A 563 11.82 -11.03 15.70
CA PHE A 563 11.06 -12.26 15.96
C PHE A 563 11.82 -13.45 15.36
N LEU A 564 11.99 -14.51 16.14
CA LEU A 564 12.70 -15.73 15.72
C LEU A 564 11.70 -16.90 15.57
N PRO A 565 11.91 -17.85 14.65
CA PRO A 565 11.04 -19.00 14.50
C PRO A 565 11.02 -19.87 15.78
N HIS A 566 9.83 -20.04 16.35
CA HIS A 566 9.51 -20.92 17.48
C HIS A 566 8.92 -22.26 16.99
N ALA A 567 8.06 -22.21 15.98
CA ALA A 567 7.52 -23.40 15.35
C ALA A 567 8.65 -24.19 14.68
N SER A 568 8.68 -25.51 14.90
CA SER A 568 9.65 -26.38 14.21
C SER A 568 9.40 -26.41 12.69
N PRO A 569 10.41 -26.76 11.87
CA PRO A 569 10.24 -26.93 10.42
C PRO A 569 9.12 -27.92 10.05
N VAL A 570 8.82 -28.88 10.93
CA VAL A 570 7.73 -29.85 10.75
C VAL A 570 6.36 -29.21 10.99
N GLN A 571 6.23 -28.32 11.98
CA GLN A 571 5.00 -27.55 12.24
C GLN A 571 4.75 -26.54 11.11
N SER A 572 5.75 -25.73 10.73
CA SER A 572 5.69 -24.81 9.57
C SER A 572 5.20 -25.54 8.31
N LYS A 573 5.86 -26.66 7.96
CA LYS A 573 5.49 -27.46 6.77
C LYS A 573 4.09 -28.10 6.87
N LYS A 574 3.60 -28.42 8.07
CA LYS A 574 2.22 -28.89 8.29
C LYS A 574 1.22 -27.75 8.05
N MET A 575 1.44 -26.58 8.66
CA MET A 575 0.59 -25.40 8.53
C MET A 575 0.49 -24.97 7.06
N TYR A 576 1.62 -24.79 6.38
CA TYR A 576 1.64 -24.37 4.98
C TYR A 576 1.00 -25.42 4.05
N ARG A 577 1.14 -26.73 4.34
CA ARG A 577 0.42 -27.78 3.58
C ARG A 577 -1.10 -27.72 3.79
N GLN A 578 -1.59 -27.31 4.96
CA GLN A 578 -3.02 -27.08 5.19
C GLN A 578 -3.50 -25.85 4.41
N TRP A 579 -2.72 -24.78 4.38
CA TRP A 579 -2.96 -23.60 3.53
C TRP A 579 -3.04 -23.96 2.04
N THR A 580 -2.02 -24.61 1.46
CA THR A 580 -2.03 -24.97 0.03
C THR A 580 -3.24 -25.84 -0.32
N LYS A 581 -3.64 -26.77 0.56
CA LYS A 581 -4.86 -27.56 0.35
C LYS A 581 -6.12 -26.68 0.33
N ALA A 582 -6.22 -25.69 1.22
CA ALA A 582 -7.35 -24.76 1.25
C ALA A 582 -7.40 -23.90 -0.02
N VAL A 583 -6.25 -23.41 -0.52
CA VAL A 583 -6.15 -22.66 -1.78
C VAL A 583 -6.67 -23.50 -2.96
N GLU A 584 -6.15 -24.71 -3.16
CA GLU A 584 -6.64 -25.59 -4.26
C GLU A 584 -8.12 -25.97 -4.11
N MET A 585 -8.65 -26.02 -2.87
CA MET A 585 -10.08 -26.24 -2.62
C MET A 585 -10.97 -25.00 -2.79
N SER A 586 -10.40 -23.83 -3.09
CA SER A 586 -11.14 -22.57 -3.32
C SER A 586 -11.24 -22.15 -4.79
N ARG A 587 -10.66 -22.95 -5.70
CA ARG A 587 -10.62 -22.75 -7.15
C ARG A 587 -11.91 -23.20 -7.82
N GLY A 588 -12.19 -22.64 -9.00
CA GLY A 588 -13.38 -22.94 -9.80
C GLY A 588 -14.67 -22.63 -9.02
N TRP A 589 -14.67 -21.55 -8.24
CA TRP A 589 -15.86 -21.08 -7.52
C TRP A 589 -16.74 -20.18 -8.39
N LEU A 590 -16.13 -19.42 -9.30
CA LEU A 590 -16.82 -18.68 -10.34
C LEU A 590 -16.84 -19.50 -11.64
N ASP A 591 -18.02 -19.66 -12.25
CA ASP A 591 -18.12 -20.15 -13.62
C ASP A 591 -17.66 -19.05 -14.57
N THR A 592 -16.47 -19.22 -15.16
CA THR A 592 -15.79 -18.21 -16.02
C THR A 592 -16.51 -17.89 -17.34
N ASN A 593 -17.70 -18.44 -17.54
CA ASN A 593 -18.57 -18.20 -18.69
C ASN A 593 -19.77 -17.30 -18.33
N GLU A 594 -20.21 -17.27 -17.07
CA GLU A 594 -21.37 -16.44 -16.65
C GLU A 594 -21.00 -14.95 -16.58
N SER A 595 -19.73 -14.63 -16.29
CA SER A 595 -19.21 -13.25 -16.32
C SER A 595 -19.32 -12.55 -17.67
N ASP A 596 -19.44 -13.33 -18.75
CA ASP A 596 -19.47 -12.81 -20.11
C ASP A 596 -20.90 -12.36 -20.50
N GLU A 597 -21.94 -12.90 -19.85
CA GLU A 597 -23.33 -12.45 -20.03
C GLU A 597 -23.60 -11.14 -19.27
N GLU A 598 -23.06 -10.97 -18.05
CA GLU A 598 -23.21 -9.72 -17.27
C GLU A 598 -22.51 -8.51 -17.93
N GLU A 599 -21.35 -8.69 -18.57
CA GLU A 599 -20.67 -7.61 -19.32
C GLU A 599 -21.40 -7.24 -20.63
N GLU A 600 -22.14 -8.17 -21.27
CA GLU A 600 -22.98 -7.86 -22.44
C GLU A 600 -24.31 -7.19 -22.06
N GLU A 601 -25.00 -7.63 -20.99
CA GLU A 601 -26.21 -6.92 -20.52
C GLU A 601 -25.88 -5.48 -20.08
N GLY A 602 -24.74 -5.27 -19.43
CA GLY A 602 -24.25 -3.95 -19.04
C GLY A 602 -23.97 -3.00 -20.21
N GLN A 603 -23.66 -3.52 -21.41
CA GLN A 603 -23.46 -2.72 -22.62
C GLN A 603 -24.74 -2.50 -23.43
N ASN A 604 -25.69 -3.44 -23.39
CA ASN A 604 -26.96 -3.32 -24.10
C ASN A 604 -28.02 -2.48 -23.34
N GLY A 605 -27.73 -2.05 -22.10
CA GLY A 605 -28.63 -1.28 -21.24
C GLY A 605 -28.35 0.24 -21.13
N ALA A 606 -27.46 0.80 -21.97
CA ALA A 606 -26.96 2.18 -21.87
C ALA A 606 -27.41 3.11 -23.02
#